data_AF-A0A0A8ENK0-F1
#
_entry.id   AF-A0A0A8ENK0-F1
#
_cell.length_a   1.000
_cell.length_b   1.000
_cell.length_c   1.000
_cell.angle_alpha   90.00
_cell.angle_beta   90.00
_cell.angle_gamma   90.00
#
_symmetry.space_group_name_H-M   'P 1'
#
loop_
_entity.id
_entity.type
_entity.pdbx_description
1 polymer ?
#
loop_
_entity_poly.entity_id
_entity_poly.type
_entity_poly.pdbx_seq_one_letter_code
_entity_poly.pdbx_strand_id
1 'polypeptide(L)'
;MEQLGTIQNAVAGIQISSTAFGHLPNAQNLAETYKEHAEASRQNIADLVSALTNTAEGLHFTAQNYAEHDQAVSASFGGAQ
;
A
#
# COMPACT_ATOMS: atom_id res chain seq x y z
N MET A 1 -1.04 1.60 -9.75
CA MET A 1 0.03 0.63 -9.39
C MET A 1 1.39 1.31 -9.31
N GLU A 2 1.88 1.95 -10.38
CA GLU A 2 3.20 2.59 -10.41
C GLU A 2 3.45 3.57 -9.24
N GLN A 3 2.48 4.44 -8.96
CA GLN A 3 2.58 5.43 -7.86
C GLN A 3 2.68 4.80 -6.46
N LEU A 4 2.08 3.63 -6.24
CA LEU A 4 2.13 2.95 -4.94
C LEU A 4 3.52 2.34 -4.69
N GLY A 5 4.15 1.78 -5.74
CA GLY A 5 5.54 1.34 -5.69
C GLY A 5 6.52 2.49 -5.47
N THR A 6 6.24 3.66 -6.04
CA THR A 6 7.02 4.88 -5.79
C THR A 6 6.93 5.33 -4.32
N ILE A 7 5.74 5.30 -3.72
CA ILE A 7 5.53 5.65 -2.31
C ILE A 7 6.28 4.69 -1.39
N GLN A 8 6.23 3.38 -1.66
CA GLN A 8 6.94 2.39 -0.86
C GLN A 8 8.46 2.61 -0.88
N ASN A 9 9.04 2.89 -2.05
CA ASN A 9 10.47 3.18 -2.19
C ASN A 9 10.88 4.50 -1.54
N ALA A 10 10.08 5.55 -1.67
CA ALA A 10 10.35 6.85 -1.04
C ALA A 10 10.36 6.75 0.49
N VAL A 11 9.45 5.96 1.06
CA VAL A 11 9.35 5.72 2.50
C VAL A 11 10.48 4.84 3.03
N ALA A 12 10.93 3.86 2.24
CA ALA A 12 12.09 3.03 2.59
C ALA A 12 13.40 3.85 2.71
N GLY A 13 13.52 4.94 1.93
CA GLY A 13 14.70 5.81 1.89
C GLY A 13 14.87 6.74 3.09
N ILE A 14 13.87 6.86 3.98
CA ILE A 14 13.97 7.71 5.17
C ILE A 14 14.75 6.95 6.25
N GLN A 15 16.07 7.13 6.26
CA GLN A 15 16.94 6.70 7.37
C GLN A 15 17.58 7.95 8.00
N ILE A 16 17.30 8.19 9.27
CA ILE A 16 18.03 9.21 10.05
C ILE A 16 19.29 8.56 10.60
N SER A 17 20.45 9.18 10.33
CA SER A 17 21.74 8.74 10.83
C SER A 17 21.77 8.72 12.36
N SER A 18 22.33 7.67 12.97
CA SER A 18 22.53 7.58 14.42
C SER A 18 23.38 8.73 14.98
N THR A 19 24.24 9.33 14.16
CA THR A 19 25.04 10.51 14.54
C THR A 19 24.23 11.80 14.62
N ALA A 20 23.00 11.84 14.09
CA ALA A 20 22.11 12.99 14.20
C ALA A 20 21.56 13.20 15.62
N PHE A 21 21.59 12.16 16.47
CA PHE A 21 21.12 12.23 17.85
C PHE A 21 22.14 12.86 18.82
N GLY A 22 23.37 13.16 18.36
CA GLY A 22 24.43 13.78 19.15
C GLY A 22 24.97 12.89 20.29
N HIS A 23 25.97 13.39 21.04
CA HIS A 23 26.53 12.72 22.23
C HIS A 23 25.65 12.94 23.48
N LEU A 24 24.33 12.89 23.34
CA LEU A 24 23.43 13.03 24.49
C LEU A 24 23.60 11.79 25.40
N PRO A 25 23.63 11.96 26.73
CA PRO A 25 23.39 10.82 27.62
C PRO A 25 22.01 10.24 27.25
N ASN A 26 21.95 8.93 26.99
CA ASN A 26 20.81 8.20 26.39
C ASN A 26 20.62 8.30 24.85
N ALA A 27 21.57 8.85 24.10
CA ALA A 27 21.48 8.90 22.63
C ALA A 27 21.35 7.51 21.97
N GLN A 28 21.95 6.47 22.55
CA GLN A 28 21.83 5.09 22.06
C GLN A 28 20.40 4.56 22.17
N ASN A 29 19.76 4.75 23.34
CA ASN A 29 18.37 4.34 23.55
C ASN A 29 17.43 5.11 22.60
N LEU A 30 17.65 6.41 22.43
CA LEU A 30 16.85 7.23 21.53
C LEU A 30 17.01 6.83 20.06
N ALA A 31 18.22 6.50 19.62
CA ALA A 31 18.49 6.00 18.27
C ALA A 31 17.85 4.62 18.03
N GLU A 32 17.86 3.75 19.04
CA GLU A 32 17.28 2.40 18.97
C GLU A 32 15.75 2.48 18.91
N THR A 33 15.11 3.25 19.79
CA THR A 33 13.65 3.51 19.74
C THR A 33 13.23 4.18 18.44
N TYR A 34 14.01 5.13 17.93
CA TYR A 34 13.74 5.73 16.62
C TYR A 34 13.80 4.69 15.51
N LYS A 35 14.82 3.81 15.52
CA LYS A 35 14.96 2.77 14.52
C LYS A 35 13.78 1.79 14.55
N GLU A 36 13.37 1.33 15.72
CA GLU A 36 12.19 0.48 15.89
C GLU A 36 10.94 1.17 15.36
N HIS A 37 10.73 2.44 15.72
CA HIS A 37 9.57 3.20 15.26
C HIS A 37 9.60 3.41 13.73
N ALA A 38 10.77 3.67 13.16
CA ALA A 38 10.95 3.82 11.72
C ALA A 38 10.68 2.49 10.98
N GLU A 39 11.16 1.36 11.51
CA GLU A 39 10.86 0.02 10.97
C GLU A 39 9.36 -0.30 11.05
N ALA A 40 8.73 -0.08 12.20
CA ALA A 40 7.29 -0.26 12.36
C ALA A 40 6.49 0.64 11.41
N SER A 41 6.90 1.91 11.25
CA SER A 41 6.24 2.84 10.33
C SER A 41 6.39 2.40 8.87
N ARG A 42 7.56 1.88 8.47
CA ARG A 42 7.76 1.31 7.13
C ARG A 42 6.85 0.10 6.90
N GLN A 43 6.75 -0.80 7.88
CA GLN A 43 5.87 -1.97 7.79
C GLN A 43 4.40 -1.56 7.66
N ASN A 44 3.94 -0.64 8.51
CA ASN A 44 2.56 -0.13 8.46
C ASN A 44 2.21 0.48 7.10
N ILE A 45 3.14 1.24 6.51
CA ILE A 45 2.94 1.83 5.17
C ILE A 45 2.88 0.74 4.09
N ALA A 46 3.76 -0.28 4.16
CA ALA A 46 3.71 -1.41 3.24
C ALA A 46 2.38 -2.16 3.33
N ASP A 47 1.86 -2.37 4.54
CA ASP A 47 0.58 -3.04 4.77
C ASP A 47 -0.60 -2.22 4.21
N LEU A 48 -0.59 -0.89 4.40
CA LEU A 48 -1.59 0.00 3.81
C LEU A 48 -1.57 -0.02 2.28
N VAL A 49 -0.38 0.01 1.68
CA VAL A 49 -0.23 -0.07 0.21
C VAL A 49 -0.76 -1.40 -0.32
N SER A 50 -0.48 -2.51 0.38
CA SER A 50 -1.00 -3.83 0.04
C SER A 50 -2.53 -3.87 0.13
N ALA A 51 -3.11 -3.36 1.22
CA ALA A 51 -4.55 -3.29 1.42
C ALA A 51 -5.26 -2.45 0.33
N LEU A 52 -4.68 -1.31 -0.04
CA LEU A 52 -5.18 -0.46 -1.12
C LEU A 52 -5.12 -1.16 -2.48
N THR A 53 -4.02 -1.87 -2.76
CA THR A 53 -3.84 -2.62 -4.01
C THR A 53 -4.89 -3.72 -4.14
N ASN A 54 -5.04 -4.54 -3.10
CA ASN A 54 -6.04 -5.61 -3.07
C ASN A 54 -7.47 -5.07 -3.20
N THR A 55 -7.74 -3.90 -2.60
CA THR A 55 -9.04 -3.24 -2.73
C THR A 55 -9.29 -2.78 -4.17
N ALA A 56 -8.31 -2.15 -4.81
CA ALA A 56 -8.41 -1.71 -6.19
C ALA A 56 -8.62 -2.88 -7.16
N GLU A 57 -7.91 -4.00 -6.96
CA GLU A 57 -8.09 -5.22 -7.74
C GLU A 57 -9.48 -5.83 -7.55
N GLY A 58 -9.96 -5.91 -6.30
CA GLY A 58 -11.31 -6.40 -5.99
C GLY A 58 -12.42 -5.56 -6.62
N LEU A 59 -12.28 -4.22 -6.62
CA LEU A 59 -13.20 -3.32 -7.31
C LEU A 59 -13.16 -3.51 -8.83
N HIS A 60 -11.98 -3.69 -9.41
CA HIS A 60 -11.83 -3.95 -10.84
C HIS A 60 -12.51 -5.25 -11.26
N PHE A 61 -12.27 -6.34 -10.51
CA PHE A 61 -12.92 -7.63 -10.75
C PHE A 61 -14.44 -7.55 -10.61
N THR A 62 -14.92 -6.82 -9.60
CA THR A 62 -16.36 -6.59 -9.41
C THR A 62 -16.96 -5.86 -10.61
N ALA A 63 -16.31 -4.81 -11.10
CA ALA A 63 -16.78 -4.06 -12.26
C ALA A 63 -16.79 -4.91 -13.54
N GLN A 64 -15.77 -5.75 -13.75
CA GLN A 64 -15.73 -6.72 -14.85
C GLN A 64 -16.90 -7.70 -14.79
N ASN A 65 -17.15 -8.30 -13.62
CA ASN A 65 -18.26 -9.23 -13.45
C ASN A 65 -19.62 -8.58 -13.73
N TYR A 66 -19.83 -7.33 -13.30
CA TYR A 66 -21.05 -6.60 -13.63
C TYR A 66 -21.19 -6.33 -15.12
N ALA A 67 -20.12 -5.97 -15.82
CA ALA A 67 -20.14 -5.74 -17.26
C ALA A 67 -20.41 -7.04 -18.04
N GLU A 68 -19.78 -8.15 -17.66
CA GLU A 68 -20.01 -9.47 -18.25
C GLU A 68 -21.45 -9.94 -18.01
N HIS A 69 -21.96 -9.75 -16.79
CA HIS A 69 -23.33 -10.09 -16.44
C HIS A 69 -24.34 -9.26 -17.24
N ASP A 70 -24.12 -7.95 -17.40
CA ASP A 70 -24.98 -7.07 -18.17
C ASP A 70 -25.01 -7.45 -19.67
N GLN A 71 -23.86 -7.84 -20.22
CA GLN A 71 -23.76 -8.40 -21.58
C GLN A 71 -24.52 -9.72 -21.72
N ALA A 72 -24.38 -10.63 -20.75
CA ALA A 72 -25.06 -11.92 -20.75
C ALA A 72 -26.59 -11.75 -20.67
N VAL A 73 -27.06 -10.83 -19.82
CA VAL A 73 -28.49 -10.46 -19.71
C VAL A 73 -28.99 -9.87 -21.03
N SER A 74 -28.25 -8.94 -21.62
CA SER A 74 -28.60 -8.32 -22.90
C SER A 74 -28.67 -9.33 -24.05
N ALA A 75 -27.74 -10.29 -24.10
CA ALA A 75 -27.75 -11.37 -25.10
C ALA A 75 -28.94 -12.32 -24.91
N SER A 76 -29.28 -12.65 -23.65
CA SER A 76 -30.45 -13.46 -23.30
C SER A 76 -31.76 -12.83 -23.79
N PHE A 77 -31.93 -11.51 -23.61
CA PHE A 77 -33.15 -10.81 -24.05
C PHE A 77 -33.13 -10.40 -25.54
N GLY A 78 -31.95 -10.22 -26.14
CA GLY A 78 -31.79 -9.89 -27.56
C GLY A 78 -31.93 -11.08 -28.51
N GLY A 79 -31.71 -12.31 -28.03
CA GLY A 79 -31.87 -13.55 -28.81
C GLY A 79 -33.30 -14.10 -28.89
N ALA A 80 -34.29 -13.41 -28.33
CA ALA A 80 -35.69 -13.84 -28.28
C ALA A 80 -36.57 -13.25 -29.40
N GLN A 81 -35.99 -12.83 -30.53
CA GLN A 81 -36.73 -12.39 -31.73
C GLN A 81 -36.54 -13.35 -32.90
#